data_AF-A0A1H3NIL6-F1
#
_entry.id   AF-A0A1H3NIL6-F1
#
_cell.length_a   1.000
_cell.length_b   1.000
_cell.length_c   1.000
_cell.angle_alpha   90.00
_cell.angle_beta   90.00
_cell.angle_gamma   90.00
#
_symmetry.space_group_name_H-M   'P 1'
#
loop_
_entity.id
_entity.type
_entity.pdbx_description
1 polymer ?
#
loop_
_entity_poly.entity_id
_entity_poly.type
_entity_poly.pdbx_seq_one_letter_code
_entity_poly.pdbx_strand_id
1 'polypeptide(L)'
;MRLINILRSKILTGLVFTLMPLTAVASDVVTGADIKAAILTELAQHNIISDPQVSERRRYYSCSSPLQVTPKFNDSWETARVDCPEKGRDWHIIVRTGQVSPKAAVTPDNTAQTGPKVVVLLASVKKGAIITDDIVALTKLSSGQRLGGFFRTEDVIGRRAKQNLNAMQPLKARHLEHQWSLEVGQAVNIVQKVGGFEVSSVGEVLENAQIGDIIEVINSRSGRKISALVENSKKVTPIANIN
;
A
#
# COMPACT_ATOMS: atom_id res chain seq x y z
N MET A 1 -44.45 -51.66 76.17
CA MET A 1 -45.58 -50.98 76.84
C MET A 1 -45.18 -49.51 77.01
N ARG A 2 -45.82 -48.62 76.23
CA ARG A 2 -46.05 -47.14 76.35
C ARG A 2 -44.94 -46.27 77.02
N LEU A 3 -44.49 -45.12 76.50
CA LEU A 3 -45.18 -43.84 76.18
C LEU A 3 -44.16 -42.89 75.47
N ILE A 4 -44.49 -42.22 74.35
CA ILE A 4 -44.88 -40.78 74.20
C ILE A 4 -43.72 -39.81 74.57
N ASN A 5 -42.98 -39.16 73.65
CA ASN A 5 -43.27 -38.12 72.65
C ASN A 5 -43.56 -36.69 73.21
N ILE A 6 -42.90 -35.68 72.61
CA ILE A 6 -43.32 -34.28 72.35
C ILE A 6 -42.52 -33.09 72.97
N LEU A 7 -41.78 -32.45 72.05
CA LEU A 7 -41.57 -31.01 71.73
C LEU A 7 -41.38 -29.93 72.82
N ARG A 8 -40.32 -29.12 72.63
CA ARG A 8 -40.42 -27.65 72.48
C ARG A 8 -39.37 -27.13 71.49
N SER A 9 -39.80 -26.76 70.27
CA SER A 9 -38.99 -26.01 69.29
C SER A 9 -39.32 -24.52 69.41
N LYS A 10 -38.31 -23.68 69.66
CA LYS A 10 -38.42 -22.21 69.56
C LYS A 10 -37.87 -21.79 68.19
N ILE A 11 -38.75 -21.36 67.30
CA ILE A 11 -38.39 -20.79 66.00
C ILE A 11 -38.01 -19.33 66.24
N LEU A 12 -36.74 -19.01 66.09
CA LEU A 12 -36.22 -17.63 66.05
C LEU A 12 -35.99 -17.29 64.58
N THR A 13 -36.92 -16.54 63.99
CA THR A 13 -36.82 -16.02 62.62
C THR A 13 -35.73 -14.94 62.56
N GLY A 14 -34.57 -15.30 62.00
CA GLY A 14 -33.51 -14.35 61.62
C GLY A 14 -33.68 -13.94 60.16
N LEU A 15 -33.95 -12.66 59.92
CA LEU A 15 -33.99 -12.03 58.60
C LEU A 15 -32.55 -11.90 58.07
N VAL A 16 -32.16 -12.80 57.16
CA VAL A 16 -30.84 -12.76 56.50
C VAL A 16 -30.93 -11.80 55.31
N PHE A 17 -30.37 -10.60 55.45
CA PHE A 17 -30.20 -9.63 54.37
C PHE A 17 -28.94 -10.00 53.58
N THR A 18 -29.07 -10.80 52.52
CA THR A 18 -27.96 -11.14 51.63
C THR A 18 -27.60 -9.94 50.75
N LEU A 19 -26.50 -9.26 51.06
CA LEU A 19 -25.87 -8.31 50.15
C LEU A 19 -25.42 -9.05 48.88
N MET A 20 -26.05 -8.76 47.74
CA MET A 20 -25.49 -9.09 46.42
C MET A 20 -24.30 -8.16 46.15
N PRO A 21 -23.08 -8.69 45.94
CA PRO A 21 -21.97 -7.86 45.52
C PRO A 21 -22.23 -7.39 44.07
N LEU A 22 -22.32 -6.07 43.89
CA LEU A 22 -22.34 -5.46 42.56
C LEU A 22 -20.91 -5.56 41.99
N THR A 23 -20.63 -6.55 41.15
CA THR A 23 -19.37 -6.60 40.42
C THR A 23 -19.40 -5.56 39.31
N ALA A 24 -18.91 -4.35 39.61
CA ALA A 24 -18.60 -3.36 38.59
C ALA A 24 -17.45 -3.90 37.73
N VAL A 25 -17.79 -4.45 36.56
CA VAL A 25 -16.78 -4.74 35.54
C VAL A 25 -16.39 -3.42 34.88
N ALA A 26 -15.26 -2.86 35.28
CA ALA A 26 -14.64 -1.81 34.47
C ALA A 26 -14.30 -2.44 33.12
N SER A 27 -14.91 -1.96 32.03
CA SER A 27 -14.50 -2.39 30.70
C SER A 27 -13.11 -1.82 30.44
N ASP A 28 -12.07 -2.60 30.71
CA ASP A 28 -10.70 -2.13 30.56
C ASP A 28 -10.44 -1.75 29.09
N VAL A 29 -9.82 -0.57 28.94
CA VAL A 29 -9.36 -0.05 27.65
C VAL A 29 -8.19 -0.92 27.20
N VAL A 30 -8.27 -1.48 26.00
CA VAL A 30 -7.13 -2.22 25.43
C VAL A 30 -6.01 -1.23 25.12
N THR A 31 -4.83 -1.48 25.67
CA THR A 31 -3.64 -0.66 25.49
C THR A 31 -2.72 -1.25 24.42
N GLY A 32 -1.77 -0.44 23.93
CA GLY A 32 -0.73 -0.91 23.03
C GLY A 32 0.17 -1.96 23.68
N ALA A 33 0.31 -1.95 25.01
CA ALA A 33 1.00 -3.01 25.74
C ALA A 33 0.24 -4.34 25.65
N ASP A 34 -1.08 -4.33 25.76
CA ASP A 34 -1.93 -5.52 25.62
C ASP A 34 -1.85 -6.10 24.20
N ILE A 35 -1.88 -5.22 23.19
CA ILE A 35 -1.66 -5.61 21.78
C ILE A 35 -0.28 -6.26 21.61
N LYS A 36 0.77 -5.63 22.15
CA LYS A 36 2.15 -6.13 22.05
C LYS A 36 2.27 -7.50 22.70
N ALA A 37 1.68 -7.68 23.88
CA ALA A 37 1.65 -8.95 24.59
C ALA A 37 0.90 -10.05 23.83
N ALA A 38 -0.27 -9.74 23.24
CA ALA A 38 -1.04 -10.67 22.44
C ALA A 38 -0.25 -11.16 21.22
N ILE A 39 0.42 -10.24 20.50
CA ILE A 39 1.24 -10.59 19.34
C ILE A 39 2.45 -11.44 19.75
N LEU A 40 3.16 -11.06 20.82
CA LEU A 40 4.31 -11.83 21.31
C LEU A 40 3.92 -13.24 21.76
N THR A 41 2.77 -13.38 22.40
CA THR A 41 2.25 -14.68 22.86
C THR A 41 1.95 -15.60 21.68
N GLU A 42 1.30 -15.07 20.63
CA GLU A 42 1.00 -15.84 19.42
C GLU A 42 2.27 -16.26 18.69
N LEU A 43 3.18 -15.31 18.45
CA LEU A 43 4.43 -15.57 17.73
C LEU A 43 5.37 -16.53 18.46
N ALA A 44 5.31 -16.57 19.80
CA ALA A 44 6.05 -17.54 20.60
C ALA A 44 5.62 -18.99 20.32
N GLN A 45 4.34 -19.24 20.02
CA GLN A 45 3.83 -20.57 19.64
C GLN A 45 4.41 -21.06 18.31
N HIS A 46 4.83 -20.12 17.45
CA HIS A 46 5.46 -20.38 16.17
C HIS A 46 6.99 -20.32 16.21
N ASN A 47 7.60 -20.23 17.40
CA ASN A 47 9.05 -20.06 17.60
C ASN A 47 9.64 -18.81 16.92
N ILE A 48 8.87 -17.74 16.81
CA ILE A 48 9.27 -16.49 16.15
C ILE A 48 9.68 -15.45 17.19
N ILE A 49 10.92 -14.97 17.09
CA ILE A 49 11.39 -13.80 17.84
C ILE A 49 10.94 -12.53 17.12
N SER A 50 10.33 -11.59 17.85
CA SER A 50 9.74 -10.38 17.27
C SER A 50 9.78 -9.20 18.23
N ASP A 51 9.76 -7.99 17.68
CA ASP A 51 9.54 -6.74 18.42
C ASP A 51 8.38 -5.97 17.78
N PRO A 52 7.12 -6.23 18.20
CA PRO A 52 5.97 -5.58 17.58
C PRO A 52 6.01 -4.06 17.72
N GLN A 53 5.87 -3.37 16.59
CA GLN A 53 6.00 -1.93 16.46
C GLN A 53 4.66 -1.24 16.74
N VAL A 54 4.26 -1.25 18.02
CA VAL A 54 3.09 -0.54 18.54
C VAL A 54 3.50 0.24 19.78
N SER A 55 3.05 1.51 19.87
CA SER A 55 3.30 2.33 21.05
C SER A 55 2.49 1.79 22.23
N GLU A 56 3.16 1.46 23.34
CA GLU A 56 2.53 0.93 24.56
C GLU A 56 1.48 1.87 25.14
N ARG A 57 1.67 3.19 24.95
CA ARG A 57 0.75 4.23 25.45
C ARG A 57 -0.50 4.39 24.59
N ARG A 58 -0.57 3.77 23.41
CA ARG A 58 -1.73 3.87 22.53
C ARG A 58 -2.93 3.18 23.18
N ARG A 59 -4.11 3.79 23.06
CA ARG A 59 -5.37 3.27 23.59
C ARG A 59 -6.27 2.85 22.43
N TYR A 60 -6.97 1.74 22.60
CA TYR A 60 -7.94 1.16 21.67
C TYR A 60 -9.29 0.99 22.38
N TYR A 61 -10.31 0.64 21.62
CA TYR A 61 -11.61 0.32 22.21
C TYR A 61 -11.50 -0.89 23.14
N SER A 62 -12.29 -0.90 24.21
CA SER A 62 -12.38 -2.05 25.12
C SER A 62 -12.79 -3.31 24.34
N CYS A 63 -12.21 -4.46 24.69
CA CYS A 63 -12.59 -5.74 24.15
C CYS A 63 -12.82 -6.71 25.31
N SER A 64 -14.03 -7.25 25.44
CA SER A 64 -14.35 -8.20 26.52
C SER A 64 -13.97 -9.65 26.15
N SER A 65 -13.64 -9.91 24.88
CA SER A 65 -13.15 -11.21 24.40
C SER A 65 -11.62 -11.19 24.24
N PRO A 66 -10.94 -12.35 24.31
CA PRO A 66 -9.53 -12.44 23.96
C PRO A 66 -9.28 -11.93 22.54
N LEU A 67 -8.18 -11.18 22.36
CA LEU A 67 -7.75 -10.69 21.06
C LEU A 67 -7.33 -11.87 20.18
N GLN A 68 -7.76 -11.86 18.92
CA GLN A 68 -7.34 -12.85 17.93
C GLN A 68 -6.22 -12.28 17.09
N VAL A 69 -5.12 -13.02 16.95
CA VAL A 69 -3.94 -12.58 16.21
C VAL A 69 -3.73 -13.51 15.02
N THR A 70 -3.68 -12.96 13.82
CA THR A 70 -3.52 -13.74 12.57
C THR A 70 -2.46 -13.12 11.65
N PRO A 71 -1.78 -13.91 10.80
CA PRO A 71 -0.88 -13.36 9.80
C PRO A 71 -1.69 -12.63 8.73
N LYS A 72 -1.25 -11.44 8.33
CA LYS A 72 -1.99 -10.64 7.32
C LYS A 72 -1.95 -11.26 5.92
N PHE A 73 -0.87 -11.95 5.56
CA PHE A 73 -0.65 -12.47 4.21
C PHE A 73 -0.11 -13.89 4.27
N ASN A 74 -0.80 -14.87 3.66
CA ASN A 74 -0.30 -16.23 3.34
C ASN A 74 0.77 -16.77 4.30
N ASP A 75 0.41 -17.02 5.56
CA ASP A 75 1.27 -17.55 6.64
C ASP A 75 2.55 -16.74 6.96
N SER A 76 2.68 -15.52 6.41
CA SER A 76 3.75 -14.57 6.73
C SER A 76 3.35 -13.69 7.91
N TRP A 77 4.20 -13.77 8.93
CA TRP A 77 4.06 -13.05 10.19
C TRP A 77 4.79 -11.69 10.18
N GLU A 78 5.24 -11.17 9.03
CA GLU A 78 5.85 -9.82 8.92
C GLU A 78 4.89 -8.73 9.42
N THR A 79 3.59 -8.99 9.32
CA THR A 79 2.53 -8.11 9.80
C THR A 79 1.42 -8.96 10.42
N ALA A 80 1.11 -8.69 11.67
CA ALA A 80 0.02 -9.32 12.39
C ALA A 80 -1.25 -8.45 12.27
N ARG A 81 -2.38 -9.11 12.06
CA ARG A 81 -3.70 -8.55 12.25
C ARG A 81 -4.17 -8.92 13.65
N VAL A 82 -4.64 -7.94 14.41
CA VAL A 82 -5.20 -8.15 15.75
C VAL A 82 -6.66 -7.75 15.72
N ASP A 83 -7.55 -8.68 16.01
CA ASP A 83 -9.00 -8.53 15.99
C ASP A 83 -9.57 -8.62 17.41
N CYS A 84 -10.52 -7.74 17.71
CA CYS A 84 -11.48 -7.94 18.79
C CYS A 84 -12.73 -8.61 18.19
N PRO A 85 -13.02 -9.88 18.52
CA PRO A 85 -14.11 -10.63 17.90
C PRO A 85 -15.49 -10.37 18.53
N GLU A 86 -15.63 -9.30 19.31
CA GLU A 86 -16.84 -9.03 20.07
C GLU A 86 -17.96 -8.50 19.16
N LYS A 87 -19.09 -9.23 19.09
CA LYS A 87 -20.23 -8.83 18.26
C LYS A 87 -20.77 -7.46 18.68
N GLY A 88 -20.76 -6.50 17.76
CA GLY A 88 -21.26 -5.14 17.98
C GLY A 88 -20.23 -4.18 18.57
N ARG A 89 -19.03 -4.67 18.91
CA ARG A 89 -17.85 -3.87 19.28
C ARG A 89 -16.59 -4.40 18.59
N ASP A 90 -16.77 -4.99 17.41
CA ASP A 90 -15.67 -5.58 16.66
C ASP A 90 -14.79 -4.49 16.06
N TRP A 91 -13.49 -4.70 16.17
CA TRP A 91 -12.49 -3.82 15.59
C TRP A 91 -11.25 -4.62 15.29
N HIS A 92 -10.42 -4.08 14.40
CA HIS A 92 -9.14 -4.69 14.09
C HIS A 92 -8.08 -3.65 13.85
N ILE A 93 -6.83 -4.05 14.08
CA ILE A 93 -5.66 -3.25 13.79
C ILE A 93 -4.60 -4.10 13.11
N ILE A 94 -3.65 -3.43 12.47
CA ILE A 94 -2.54 -4.05 11.76
C ILE A 94 -1.25 -3.55 12.38
N VAL A 95 -0.40 -4.49 12.81
CA VAL A 95 0.85 -4.18 13.52
C VAL A 95 2.00 -4.90 12.83
N ARG A 96 3.07 -4.16 12.51
CA ARG A 96 4.33 -4.76 12.07
C ARG A 96 4.95 -5.46 13.25
N THR A 97 5.25 -6.74 13.10
CA THR A 97 5.77 -7.58 14.19
C THR A 97 7.26 -7.34 14.40
N GLY A 98 7.96 -6.73 13.44
CA GLY A 98 9.40 -6.49 13.57
C GLY A 98 10.17 -7.79 13.77
N GLN A 99 9.76 -8.87 13.09
CA GLN A 99 10.36 -10.20 13.27
C GLN A 99 11.88 -10.12 13.19
N VAL A 100 12.53 -10.58 14.24
CA VAL A 100 13.95 -10.87 14.28
C VAL A 100 14.07 -12.39 14.19
N SER A 101 13.49 -12.99 13.15
CA SER A 101 13.80 -14.38 12.86
C SER A 101 15.32 -14.48 12.74
N PRO A 102 16.00 -15.41 13.44
CA PRO A 102 17.30 -15.86 12.97
C PRO A 102 17.04 -16.23 11.53
N LYS A 103 17.67 -15.52 10.59
CA LYS A 103 17.58 -15.78 9.15
C LYS A 103 17.58 -17.30 9.03
N ALA A 104 16.42 -17.90 8.73
CA ALA A 104 16.32 -19.35 8.58
C ALA A 104 17.52 -19.69 7.72
N ALA A 105 18.38 -20.58 8.26
CA ALA A 105 19.67 -20.87 7.65
C ALA A 105 19.42 -20.92 6.16
N VAL A 106 20.10 -20.04 5.43
CA VAL A 106 20.05 -20.04 3.98
C VAL A 106 20.60 -21.41 3.62
N THR A 107 19.74 -22.43 3.57
CA THR A 107 19.79 -23.36 2.46
C THR A 107 19.94 -22.43 1.27
N PRO A 108 21.04 -22.54 0.49
CA PRO A 108 21.12 -21.82 -0.75
C PRO A 108 19.89 -22.23 -1.52
N ASP A 109 18.88 -21.39 -1.44
CA ASP A 109 17.61 -21.65 -2.03
C ASP A 109 17.87 -21.42 -3.51
N ASN A 110 18.26 -22.53 -4.14
CA ASN A 110 18.27 -22.68 -5.57
C ASN A 110 16.82 -22.70 -6.11
N THR A 111 15.79 -22.28 -5.34
CA THR A 111 14.69 -21.53 -5.97
C THR A 111 15.24 -20.21 -6.47
N ALA A 112 15.86 -20.37 -7.64
CA ALA A 112 16.19 -19.35 -8.58
C ALA A 112 15.27 -18.15 -8.40
N GLN A 113 15.94 -17.00 -8.30
CA GLN A 113 15.48 -15.74 -8.81
C GLN A 113 14.74 -15.97 -10.16
N THR A 114 13.45 -16.26 -10.08
CA THR A 114 12.52 -16.62 -11.17
C THR A 114 11.63 -15.43 -11.51
N GLY A 115 12.03 -14.24 -11.06
CA GLY A 115 11.45 -12.98 -11.49
C GLY A 115 12.11 -12.44 -12.76
N PRO A 116 11.38 -11.71 -13.62
CA PRO A 116 11.98 -10.92 -14.68
C PRO A 116 13.10 -10.02 -14.11
N LYS A 117 14.20 -9.92 -14.88
CA LYS A 117 15.29 -9.00 -14.56
C LYS A 117 14.78 -7.57 -14.62
N VAL A 118 15.30 -6.72 -13.74
CA VAL A 118 14.98 -5.28 -13.71
C VAL A 118 16.21 -4.45 -13.97
N VAL A 119 16.01 -3.26 -14.54
CA VAL A 119 17.09 -2.33 -14.82
C VAL A 119 17.62 -1.73 -13.51
N VAL A 120 18.93 -1.81 -13.32
CA VAL A 120 19.67 -1.20 -12.23
C VAL A 120 20.72 -0.25 -12.78
N LEU A 121 21.11 0.74 -11.98
CA LEU A 121 22.23 1.62 -12.30
C LEU A 121 23.56 0.98 -11.90
N LEU A 122 24.57 1.07 -12.78
CA LEU A 122 25.94 0.65 -12.48
C LEU A 122 26.76 1.75 -11.80
N ALA A 123 26.36 3.01 -11.96
CA ALA A 123 27.01 4.18 -11.38
C ALA A 123 26.00 5.13 -10.72
N SER A 124 26.49 5.98 -9.83
CA SER A 124 25.66 7.04 -9.24
C SER A 124 25.40 8.14 -10.27
N VAL A 125 24.16 8.62 -10.33
CA VAL A 125 23.68 9.60 -11.30
C VAL A 125 23.19 10.84 -10.57
N LYS A 126 23.66 12.02 -10.98
CA LYS A 126 23.19 13.29 -10.42
C LYS A 126 21.82 13.65 -11.01
N LYS A 127 21.01 14.40 -10.24
CA LYS A 127 19.78 15.03 -10.75
C LYS A 127 20.08 15.79 -12.06
N GLY A 128 19.22 15.60 -13.05
CA GLY A 128 19.32 16.24 -14.36
C GLY A 128 20.25 15.53 -15.35
N ALA A 129 20.99 14.50 -14.94
CA ALA A 129 21.83 13.74 -15.87
C ALA A 129 20.98 12.79 -16.74
N ILE A 130 21.46 12.55 -17.96
CA ILE A 130 20.85 11.61 -18.91
C ILE A 130 21.34 10.20 -18.61
N ILE A 131 20.44 9.23 -18.62
CA ILE A 131 20.77 7.81 -18.47
C ILE A 131 21.31 7.29 -19.80
N THR A 132 22.55 6.81 -19.79
CA THR A 132 23.24 6.21 -20.93
C THR A 132 23.28 4.69 -20.79
N ASP A 133 23.60 4.00 -21.88
CA ASP A 133 23.61 2.53 -21.96
C ASP A 133 24.72 1.89 -21.10
N ASP A 134 25.87 2.55 -21.00
CA ASP A 134 27.05 2.15 -20.24
C ASP A 134 26.84 2.11 -18.72
N ILE A 135 25.81 2.81 -18.21
CA ILE A 135 25.52 2.88 -16.77
C ILE A 135 24.27 2.10 -16.35
N VAL A 136 23.73 1.24 -17.22
CA VAL A 136 22.55 0.42 -16.92
C VAL A 136 22.81 -1.08 -17.13
N ALA A 137 22.19 -1.91 -16.30
CA ALA A 137 22.23 -3.36 -16.47
C ALA A 137 20.93 -4.03 -16.01
N LEU A 138 20.66 -5.23 -16.52
CA LEU A 138 19.55 -6.06 -16.08
C LEU A 138 19.99 -7.02 -14.98
N THR A 139 19.47 -6.83 -13.78
CA THR A 139 19.78 -7.66 -12.60
C THR A 139 18.52 -8.31 -12.04
N LYS A 140 18.67 -9.53 -11.50
CA LYS A 140 17.58 -10.21 -10.80
C LYS A 140 17.49 -9.70 -9.36
N LEU A 141 16.32 -9.22 -8.94
CA LEU A 141 16.07 -8.70 -7.59
C LEU A 141 14.86 -9.39 -6.94
N SER A 142 14.77 -9.26 -5.61
CA SER A 142 13.61 -9.73 -4.84
C SER A 142 12.30 -9.05 -5.28
N SER A 143 11.15 -9.68 -5.02
CA SER A 143 9.83 -9.21 -5.47
C SER A 143 9.51 -7.76 -5.05
N GLY A 144 9.83 -7.36 -3.82
CA GLY A 144 9.60 -5.98 -3.35
C GLY A 144 10.45 -4.94 -4.07
N GLN A 145 11.68 -5.29 -4.45
CA GLN A 145 12.58 -4.36 -5.15
C GLN A 145 12.18 -4.14 -6.62
N ARG A 146 11.55 -5.15 -7.24
CA ARG A 146 11.06 -5.09 -8.63
C ARG A 146 9.89 -4.14 -8.85
N LEU A 147 9.12 -3.82 -7.82
CA LEU A 147 7.89 -3.05 -7.95
C LEU A 147 8.16 -1.65 -8.55
N GLY A 148 7.50 -1.36 -9.67
CA GLY A 148 7.62 -0.10 -10.43
C GLY A 148 8.97 0.07 -11.13
N GLY A 149 9.74 -1.00 -11.28
CA GLY A 149 11.00 -1.02 -12.02
C GLY A 149 10.80 -1.20 -13.53
N PHE A 150 11.82 -0.85 -14.29
CA PHE A 150 11.88 -1.12 -15.73
C PHE A 150 12.41 -2.52 -15.99
N PHE A 151 11.94 -3.16 -17.06
CA PHE A 151 12.34 -4.52 -17.46
C PHE A 151 13.19 -4.56 -18.72
N ARG A 152 13.34 -3.41 -19.39
CA ARG A 152 14.13 -3.23 -20.61
C ARG A 152 15.00 -1.99 -20.46
N THR A 153 16.23 -2.06 -20.92
CA THR A 153 17.17 -0.94 -20.89
C THR A 153 16.74 0.20 -21.81
N GLU A 154 16.11 -0.13 -22.94
CA GLU A 154 15.59 0.83 -23.91
C GLU A 154 14.53 1.77 -23.33
N ASP A 155 13.79 1.34 -22.30
CA ASP A 155 12.75 2.17 -21.65
C ASP A 155 13.34 3.29 -20.76
N VAL A 156 14.66 3.25 -20.52
CA VAL A 156 15.36 4.16 -19.59
C VAL A 156 16.47 4.96 -20.26
N ILE A 157 17.12 4.39 -21.27
CA ILE A 157 18.21 5.07 -22.00
C ILE A 157 17.67 6.35 -22.66
N GLY A 158 18.43 7.44 -22.56
CA GLY A 158 18.06 8.76 -23.06
C GLY A 158 17.13 9.55 -22.13
N ARG A 159 16.59 8.94 -21.07
CA ARG A 159 15.74 9.65 -20.09
C ARG A 159 16.60 10.42 -19.08
N ARG A 160 16.02 11.47 -18.49
CA ARG A 160 16.70 12.31 -17.50
C ARG A 160 16.36 11.90 -16.07
N ALA A 161 17.34 11.91 -15.18
CA ALA A 161 17.16 11.63 -13.77
C ALA A 161 16.46 12.82 -13.06
N LYS A 162 15.34 12.56 -12.40
CA LYS A 162 14.59 13.57 -11.63
C LYS A 162 15.23 13.92 -10.29
N GLN A 163 16.10 13.05 -9.78
CA GLN A 163 16.77 13.15 -8.48
C GLN A 163 18.16 12.51 -8.52
N ASN A 164 18.93 12.66 -7.44
CA ASN A 164 20.18 11.94 -7.27
C ASN A 164 19.90 10.44 -7.07
N LEU A 165 20.64 9.59 -7.76
CA LEU A 165 20.48 8.15 -7.76
C LEU A 165 21.81 7.49 -7.41
N ASN A 166 21.79 6.51 -6.52
CA ASN A 166 22.94 5.70 -6.16
C ASN A 166 23.16 4.56 -7.16
N ALA A 167 24.40 4.12 -7.28
CA ALA A 167 24.74 2.87 -7.96
C ALA A 167 24.03 1.66 -7.30
N MET A 168 23.87 0.60 -8.08
CA MET A 168 23.29 -0.70 -7.70
C MET A 168 21.83 -0.69 -7.25
N GLN A 169 21.11 0.42 -7.40
CA GLN A 169 19.67 0.46 -7.11
C GLN A 169 18.83 0.17 -8.37
N PRO A 170 17.66 -0.47 -8.24
CA PRO A 170 16.70 -0.58 -9.33
C PRO A 170 16.14 0.78 -9.74
N LEU A 171 16.13 1.01 -11.05
CA LEU A 171 15.61 2.22 -11.67
C LEU A 171 14.08 2.10 -11.77
N LYS A 172 13.36 3.15 -11.37
CA LYS A 172 11.89 3.18 -11.29
C LYS A 172 11.36 4.41 -11.99
N ALA A 173 10.13 4.37 -12.49
CA ALA A 173 9.53 5.49 -13.22
C ALA A 173 9.60 6.82 -12.45
N ARG A 174 9.32 6.79 -11.14
CA ARG A 174 9.42 7.97 -10.25
C ARG A 174 10.82 8.60 -10.13
N HIS A 175 11.87 7.87 -10.52
CA HIS A 175 13.26 8.36 -10.48
C HIS A 175 13.61 9.18 -11.72
N LEU A 176 12.82 9.05 -12.79
CA LEU A 176 13.06 9.70 -14.08
C LEU A 176 12.06 10.83 -14.30
N GLU A 177 12.42 11.77 -15.16
CA GLU A 177 11.50 12.78 -15.64
C GLU A 177 10.38 12.13 -16.47
N HIS A 178 9.21 12.76 -16.44
CA HIS A 178 8.09 12.33 -17.27
C HIS A 178 8.45 12.63 -18.72
N GLN A 179 8.31 11.63 -19.57
CA GLN A 179 8.45 11.81 -21.01
C GLN A 179 7.06 12.09 -21.53
N TRP A 180 6.73 13.37 -21.69
CA TRP A 180 5.47 13.76 -22.29
C TRP A 180 5.48 13.41 -23.77
N SER A 181 4.35 12.97 -24.28
CA SER A 181 4.18 12.75 -25.71
C SER A 181 4.05 14.09 -26.44
N LEU A 182 3.45 15.08 -25.77
CA LEU A 182 3.35 16.47 -26.20
C LEU A 182 3.70 17.40 -25.03
N GLU A 183 4.48 18.43 -25.30
CA GLU A 183 4.85 19.47 -24.33
C GLU A 183 4.15 20.80 -24.62
N VAL A 184 3.97 21.63 -23.60
CA VAL A 184 3.43 23.00 -23.75
C VAL A 184 4.26 23.79 -24.78
N GLY A 185 3.58 24.51 -25.68
CA GLY A 185 4.20 25.29 -26.75
C GLY A 185 4.64 24.46 -27.95
N GLN A 186 4.53 23.13 -27.90
CA GLN A 186 4.88 22.27 -29.02
C GLN A 186 3.86 22.44 -30.16
N ALA A 187 4.37 22.59 -31.39
CA ALA A 187 3.55 22.59 -32.59
C ALA A 187 3.06 21.17 -32.94
N VAL A 188 1.76 21.03 -33.22
CA VAL A 188 1.10 19.76 -33.57
C VAL A 188 0.19 19.92 -34.77
N ASN A 189 -0.03 18.82 -35.50
CA ASN A 189 -1.03 18.76 -36.55
C ASN A 189 -2.39 18.37 -35.96
N ILE A 190 -3.32 19.30 -36.05
CA ILE A 190 -4.73 19.09 -35.79
C ILE A 190 -5.34 18.45 -37.04
N VAL A 191 -5.68 17.17 -36.99
CA VAL A 191 -6.20 16.41 -38.14
C VAL A 191 -7.59 15.89 -37.85
N GLN A 192 -8.56 16.29 -38.67
CA GLN A 192 -9.92 15.77 -38.61
C GLN A 192 -10.23 15.00 -39.89
N LYS A 193 -10.78 13.78 -39.75
CA LYS A 193 -11.30 12.99 -40.86
C LYS A 193 -12.83 12.97 -40.81
N VAL A 194 -13.49 13.37 -41.90
CA VAL A 194 -14.96 13.34 -42.04
C VAL A 194 -15.32 12.91 -43.46
N GLY A 195 -16.11 11.85 -43.60
CA GLY A 195 -16.69 11.46 -44.90
C GLY A 195 -15.66 11.20 -46.02
N GLY A 196 -14.46 10.71 -45.68
CA GLY A 196 -13.36 10.50 -46.64
C GLY A 196 -12.49 11.72 -46.91
N PHE A 197 -12.85 12.90 -46.39
CA PHE A 197 -12.01 14.10 -46.44
C PHE A 197 -11.13 14.19 -45.20
N GLU A 198 -9.90 14.67 -45.38
CA GLU A 198 -8.97 15.01 -44.30
C GLU A 198 -8.75 16.52 -44.28
N VAL A 199 -8.99 17.14 -43.14
CA VAL A 199 -8.68 18.55 -42.89
C VAL A 199 -7.58 18.60 -41.85
N SER A 200 -6.47 19.26 -42.19
CA SER A 200 -5.33 19.44 -41.30
C SER A 200 -4.97 20.90 -41.10
N SER A 201 -4.50 21.23 -39.90
CA SER A 201 -3.98 22.55 -39.55
C SER A 201 -2.95 22.45 -38.44
N VAL A 202 -2.09 23.46 -38.32
CA VAL A 202 -1.11 23.53 -37.22
C VAL A 202 -1.76 24.14 -35.99
N GLY A 203 -1.48 23.58 -34.83
CA GLY A 203 -1.81 24.17 -33.55
C GLY A 203 -0.68 24.09 -32.55
N GLU A 204 -0.82 24.83 -31.46
CA GLU A 204 0.11 24.89 -30.34
C GLU A 204 -0.52 24.27 -29.10
N VAL A 205 0.21 23.37 -28.45
CA VAL A 205 -0.21 22.63 -27.25
C VAL A 205 -0.21 23.54 -26.03
N LEU A 206 -1.29 23.55 -25.24
CA LEU A 206 -1.40 24.40 -24.04
C LEU A 206 -1.04 23.69 -22.74
N GLU A 207 -0.97 22.35 -22.74
CA GLU A 207 -0.66 21.54 -21.56
C GLU A 207 0.14 20.28 -21.94
N ASN A 208 0.99 19.81 -21.02
CA ASN A 208 1.75 18.57 -21.24
C ASN A 208 0.80 17.36 -21.26
N ALA A 209 1.00 16.45 -22.20
CA ALA A 209 0.09 15.32 -22.38
C ALA A 209 0.75 14.03 -22.86
N GLN A 210 0.07 12.93 -22.57
CA GLN A 210 0.32 11.59 -23.09
C GLN A 210 -0.61 11.26 -24.26
N ILE A 211 -0.26 10.22 -25.00
CA ILE A 211 -1.15 9.62 -26.00
C ILE A 211 -2.43 9.16 -25.31
N GLY A 212 -3.59 9.58 -25.85
CA GLY A 212 -4.91 9.29 -25.30
C GLY A 212 -5.49 10.39 -24.41
N ASP A 213 -4.70 11.41 -24.02
CA ASP A 213 -5.21 12.55 -23.27
C ASP A 213 -6.04 13.48 -24.17
N ILE A 214 -7.02 14.17 -23.60
CA ILE A 214 -7.73 15.26 -24.26
C ILE A 214 -7.13 16.57 -23.76
N ILE A 215 -6.64 17.39 -24.68
CA ILE A 215 -5.98 18.65 -24.37
C ILE A 215 -6.58 19.84 -25.12
N GLU A 216 -6.37 21.04 -24.61
CA GLU A 216 -6.56 22.27 -25.39
C GLU A 216 -5.35 22.56 -26.28
N VAL A 217 -5.62 22.87 -27.54
CA VAL A 217 -4.63 23.40 -28.50
C VAL A 217 -5.14 24.71 -29.12
N ILE A 218 -4.24 25.65 -29.40
CA ILE A 218 -4.58 26.87 -30.17
C ILE A 218 -4.26 26.62 -31.63
N ASN A 219 -5.26 26.76 -32.51
CA ASN A 219 -5.05 26.70 -33.94
C ASN A 219 -4.25 27.94 -34.40
N SER A 220 -3.04 27.74 -34.94
CA SER A 220 -2.14 28.83 -35.29
C SER A 220 -2.64 29.72 -36.44
N ARG A 221 -3.61 29.24 -37.25
CA ARG A 221 -4.22 30.02 -38.34
C ARG A 221 -5.37 30.91 -37.87
N SER A 222 -6.20 30.41 -36.96
CA SER A 222 -7.44 31.07 -36.54
C SER A 222 -7.39 31.68 -35.14
N GLY A 223 -6.38 31.34 -34.33
CA GLY A 223 -6.27 31.74 -32.93
C GLY A 223 -7.29 31.07 -31.99
N ARG A 224 -8.12 30.16 -32.50
CA ARG A 224 -9.16 29.49 -31.72
C ARG A 224 -8.59 28.34 -30.90
N LYS A 225 -9.04 28.24 -29.65
CA LYS A 225 -8.84 27.05 -28.80
C LYS A 225 -9.72 25.90 -29.27
N ILE A 226 -9.14 24.71 -29.33
CA ILE A 226 -9.79 23.48 -29.77
C ILE A 226 -9.42 22.39 -28.78
N SER A 227 -10.42 21.67 -28.25
CA SER A 227 -10.18 20.45 -27.49
C SER A 227 -9.89 19.30 -28.46
N ALA A 228 -8.80 18.57 -28.25
CA ALA A 228 -8.36 17.51 -29.15
C ALA A 228 -7.77 16.33 -28.38
N LEU A 229 -8.02 15.13 -28.89
CA LEU A 229 -7.43 13.88 -28.43
C LEU A 229 -6.00 13.73 -28.97
N VAL A 230 -5.03 13.45 -28.11
CA VAL A 230 -3.64 13.19 -28.51
C VAL A 230 -3.52 11.80 -29.11
N GLU A 231 -3.13 11.71 -30.39
CA GLU A 231 -2.93 10.41 -31.04
C GLU A 231 -1.46 9.97 -31.04
N ASN A 232 -0.55 10.91 -31.22
CA ASN A 232 0.89 10.69 -31.13
C ASN A 232 1.62 12.02 -30.87
N SER A 233 2.95 11.97 -30.81
CA SER A 233 3.79 13.12 -30.50
C SER A 233 3.76 14.27 -31.52
N LYS A 234 3.00 14.18 -32.62
CA LYS A 234 2.84 15.25 -33.60
C LYS A 234 1.40 15.44 -34.11
N LYS A 235 0.45 14.62 -33.67
CA LYS A 235 -0.91 14.59 -34.20
C LYS A 235 -1.94 14.59 -33.08
N VAL A 236 -2.92 15.48 -33.21
CA VAL A 236 -4.11 15.53 -32.36
C VAL A 236 -5.36 15.52 -33.24
N THR A 237 -6.44 14.92 -32.74
CA THR A 237 -7.73 14.84 -33.43
C THR A 237 -8.75 15.67 -32.66
N PRO A 238 -9.37 16.71 -33.25
CA PRO A 238 -10.40 17.50 -32.57
C PRO A 238 -11.53 16.61 -32.04
N ILE A 239 -11.98 16.92 -30.82
CA ILE A 239 -13.27 16.41 -30.35
C ILE A 239 -14.33 17.43 -30.75
N ALA A 240 -15.28 17.03 -31.59
CA ALA A 240 -16.40 17.88 -31.92
C ALA A 240 -17.31 17.96 -30.69
N ASN A 241 -17.47 19.14 -30.10
CA ASN A 241 -18.60 19.40 -29.21
C ASN A 241 -19.86 19.38 -30.09
N ILE A 242 -20.61 18.27 -30.00
CA ILE A 242 -21.99 18.21 -30.49
C ILE A 242 -22.81 18.99 -29.46
N ASN A 243 -23.06 20.26 -29.75
CA ASN A 243 -24.14 21.05 -29.16
C ASN A 243 -25.02 21.54 -30.30
#